data_AF-A0A834EIV1-F1
#
_entry.id   AF-A0A834EIV1-F1
#
_cell.length_a   1.000
_cell.length_b   1.000
_cell.length_c   1.000
_cell.angle_alpha   90.00
_cell.angle_beta   90.00
_cell.angle_gamma   90.00
#
_symmetry.space_group_name_H-M   'P 1'
#
loop_
_entity.id
_entity.type
_entity.pdbx_description
1 polymer ?
#
loop_
_entity_poly.entity_id
_entity_poly.type
_entity_poly.pdbx_seq_one_letter_code
_entity_poly.pdbx_strand_id
1 'polypeptide(L)'
;MTTPANAQNASKTWELSLYELHRTPQEAIMDGTEIAVSPRSLHSELMCPICLDMLKNTMTTKECLHRFCSDCIVTALRSGNKECPTCRKKLVSKRSLRPDPNFDALISKIYPSREEYEAHQDRVLIRLSRLHNQQALSSSIEEGLRMQAMHRFGASREAVAGLVGQIRGSHSWY
;
A
#
# COMPACT_ATOMS: atom_id res chain seq x y z
N MET A 1 21.24 19.23 -14.05
CA MET A 1 21.30 18.43 -15.30
C MET A 1 21.87 17.08 -14.92
N THR A 2 21.00 16.08 -14.79
CA THR A 2 21.36 14.72 -14.38
C THR A 2 22.06 14.01 -15.54
N THR A 3 23.34 13.69 -15.36
CA THR A 3 24.13 12.89 -16.28
C THR A 3 23.48 11.51 -16.46
N PRO A 4 23.30 11.03 -17.71
CA PRO A 4 22.75 9.70 -17.93
C PRO A 4 23.76 8.66 -17.44
N ALA A 5 23.25 7.61 -16.78
CA ALA A 5 24.04 6.49 -16.31
C ALA A 5 24.86 5.90 -17.47
N ASN A 6 26.18 5.99 -17.35
CA ASN A 6 27.14 5.50 -18.32
C ASN A 6 26.89 3.99 -18.55
N ALA A 7 26.44 3.63 -19.75
CA ALA A 7 26.34 2.25 -20.19
C ALA A 7 27.76 1.70 -20.33
N GLN A 8 28.32 1.22 -19.23
CA GLN A 8 29.64 0.64 -19.24
C GLN A 8 29.64 -0.55 -20.20
N ASN A 9 30.66 -0.60 -21.07
CA ASN A 9 30.92 -1.74 -21.95
C ASN A 9 30.90 -3.03 -21.10
N ALA A 10 30.18 -4.07 -21.53
CA ALA A 10 30.02 -5.31 -20.77
C ALA A 10 31.37 -5.91 -20.34
N SER A 11 32.42 -5.75 -21.17
CA SER A 11 33.78 -6.16 -20.83
C SER A 11 34.36 -5.44 -19.62
N LYS A 12 33.99 -4.17 -19.40
CA LYS A 12 34.50 -3.34 -18.30
C LYS A 12 33.78 -3.60 -16.99
N THR A 13 32.49 -3.98 -17.03
CA THR A 13 31.71 -4.28 -15.81
C THR A 13 32.23 -5.53 -15.08
N TRP A 14 32.81 -6.48 -15.81
CA TRP A 14 33.33 -7.74 -15.26
C TRP A 14 34.86 -7.80 -15.24
N GLU A 15 35.55 -6.70 -15.53
CA GLU A 15 37.00 -6.61 -15.41
C GLU A 15 37.38 -6.60 -13.93
N LEU A 16 38.18 -7.58 -13.50
CA LEU A 16 38.62 -7.68 -12.12
C LEU A 16 39.71 -6.65 -11.82
N SER A 17 39.54 -5.92 -10.72
CA SER A 17 40.59 -5.09 -10.15
C SER A 17 41.76 -5.95 -9.66
N LEU A 18 42.93 -5.32 -9.45
CA LEU A 18 44.10 -5.98 -8.87
C LEU A 18 43.79 -6.59 -7.49
N TYR A 19 42.90 -5.97 -6.71
CA TYR A 19 42.42 -6.52 -5.44
C TYR A 19 41.58 -7.78 -5.65
N GLU A 20 40.60 -7.76 -6.57
CA GLU A 20 39.71 -8.91 -6.81
C GLU A 20 40.43 -10.13 -7.38
N LEU A 21 41.53 -9.92 -8.12
CA LEU A 21 42.40 -11.01 -8.59
C LEU A 21 43.11 -11.76 -7.45
N HIS A 22 43.32 -11.11 -6.30
CA HIS A 22 44.11 -11.65 -5.18
C HIS A 22 43.32 -11.72 -3.86
N ARG A 23 42.01 -11.44 -3.87
CA ARG A 23 41.18 -11.48 -2.67
C ARG A 23 41.08 -12.91 -2.12
N THR A 24 41.21 -13.05 -0.80
CA THR A 24 40.96 -14.31 -0.11
C THR A 24 39.48 -14.42 0.28
N PRO A 25 38.95 -15.65 0.46
CA PRO A 25 37.62 -15.84 1.01
C PRO A 25 37.45 -15.14 2.36
N GLN A 26 36.24 -14.62 2.61
CA GLN A 26 35.86 -14.11 3.93
C GLN A 26 35.30 -15.27 4.73
N GLU A 27 35.92 -15.58 5.87
CA GLU A 27 35.51 -16.67 6.74
C GLU A 27 34.14 -16.40 7.36
N ALA A 28 33.31 -17.43 7.44
CA ALA A 28 31.99 -17.33 8.05
C ALA A 28 32.10 -17.25 9.57
N ILE A 29 31.28 -16.40 10.20
CA ILE A 29 31.15 -16.32 11.64
C ILE A 29 30.35 -17.55 12.12
N MET A 30 30.96 -18.41 12.94
CA MET A 30 30.36 -19.67 13.43
C MET A 30 30.24 -19.74 14.96
N ASP A 31 30.60 -18.68 15.68
CA ASP A 31 30.71 -18.64 17.15
C ASP A 31 29.38 -18.28 17.86
N GLY A 32 28.27 -18.29 17.13
CA GLY A 32 26.96 -17.94 17.69
C GLY A 32 26.77 -16.44 17.94
N THR A 33 27.61 -15.57 17.35
CA THR A 33 27.44 -14.12 17.41
C THR A 33 26.00 -13.71 17.05
N GLU A 34 25.32 -13.07 17.99
CA GLU A 34 23.98 -12.52 17.77
C GLU A 34 24.05 -11.18 17.04
N ILE A 35 23.23 -11.02 16.00
CA ILE A 35 23.14 -9.79 15.22
C ILE A 35 21.83 -9.09 15.57
N ALA A 36 21.91 -7.99 16.32
CA ALA A 36 20.78 -7.11 16.54
C ALA A 36 20.63 -6.14 15.37
N VAL A 37 19.72 -6.45 14.44
CA VAL A 37 19.33 -5.53 13.36
C VAL A 37 17.98 -4.91 13.69
N SER A 38 17.91 -3.57 13.62
CA SER A 38 16.63 -2.89 13.78
C SER A 38 15.73 -3.23 12.58
N PRO A 39 14.42 -3.47 12.76
CA PRO A 39 13.53 -3.79 11.65
C PRO A 39 13.50 -2.70 10.56
N ARG A 40 13.76 -1.45 10.94
CA ARG A 40 13.82 -0.31 10.00
C ARG A 40 15.07 -0.34 9.12
N SER A 41 16.15 -0.95 9.59
CA SER A 41 17.44 -0.96 8.90
C SER A 41 17.46 -1.80 7.63
N LEU A 42 16.53 -2.75 7.48
CA LEU A 42 16.41 -3.64 6.32
C LEU A 42 15.13 -3.39 5.51
N HIS A 43 14.42 -2.31 5.83
CA HIS A 43 13.09 -2.06 5.32
C HIS A 43 13.10 -1.80 3.80
N SER A 44 14.07 -1.06 3.30
CA SER A 44 14.22 -0.78 1.86
C SER A 44 14.60 -2.00 1.04
N GLU A 45 15.31 -2.96 1.64
CA GLU A 45 15.85 -4.12 0.95
C GLU A 45 14.85 -5.28 0.86
N LEU A 46 13.91 -5.35 1.82
CA LEU A 46 12.98 -6.47 1.97
C LEU A 46 11.53 -6.11 1.59
N MET A 47 11.27 -4.87 1.21
CA MET A 47 9.94 -4.39 0.83
C MET A 47 9.68 -4.52 -0.68
N CYS A 48 8.47 -4.92 -1.02
CA CYS A 48 7.96 -4.83 -2.37
C CYS A 48 7.60 -3.38 -2.72
N PRO A 49 8.17 -2.79 -3.79
CA PRO A 49 7.88 -1.41 -4.18
C PRO A 49 6.49 -1.20 -4.80
N ILE A 50 5.68 -2.25 -4.94
CA ILE A 50 4.30 -2.16 -5.46
C ILE A 50 3.30 -2.07 -4.31
N CYS A 51 3.31 -3.03 -3.38
CA CYS A 51 2.38 -3.05 -2.24
C CYS A 51 2.90 -2.32 -1.00
N LEU A 52 4.18 -1.89 -1.03
CA LEU A 52 4.86 -1.22 0.09
C LEU A 52 4.88 -2.05 1.39
N ASP A 53 4.81 -3.37 1.22
CA ASP A 53 4.86 -4.36 2.29
C ASP A 53 6.01 -5.33 2.04
N MET A 54 6.41 -6.09 3.05
CA MET A 54 7.49 -7.07 2.96
C MET A 54 7.20 -8.11 1.86
N LEU A 55 8.24 -8.49 1.12
CA LEU A 55 8.13 -9.38 -0.04
C LEU A 55 7.49 -10.75 0.34
N LYS A 56 6.53 -11.21 -0.47
CA LYS A 56 5.84 -12.50 -0.35
C LYS A 56 5.99 -13.26 -1.68
N ASN A 57 6.47 -14.50 -1.63
CA ASN A 57 6.73 -15.33 -2.80
C ASN A 57 7.54 -14.55 -3.86
N THR A 58 8.77 -14.20 -3.49
CA THR A 58 9.57 -13.22 -4.20
C THR A 58 9.79 -13.60 -5.65
N MET A 59 9.48 -12.67 -6.56
CA MET A 59 9.79 -12.75 -7.98
C MET A 59 10.83 -11.69 -8.34
N THR A 60 11.88 -12.12 -9.03
CA THR A 60 13.02 -11.27 -9.42
C THR A 60 13.06 -11.10 -10.95
N THR A 61 13.27 -9.87 -11.41
CA THR A 61 13.45 -9.57 -12.84
C THR A 61 14.83 -10.01 -13.32
N LYS A 62 14.92 -10.66 -14.48
CA LYS A 62 16.20 -11.17 -15.00
C LYS A 62 17.19 -10.06 -15.40
N GLU A 63 16.67 -8.97 -15.97
CA GLU A 63 17.49 -7.89 -16.57
C GLU A 63 17.93 -6.80 -15.58
N CYS A 64 17.30 -6.72 -14.42
CA CYS A 64 17.56 -5.66 -13.44
C CYS A 64 17.54 -6.10 -11.98
N LEU A 65 17.27 -7.37 -11.68
CA LEU A 65 17.29 -7.94 -10.34
C LEU A 65 16.40 -7.21 -9.32
N HIS A 66 15.37 -6.50 -9.78
CA HIS A 66 14.36 -5.91 -8.90
C HIS A 66 13.39 -6.99 -8.42
N ARG A 67 13.03 -6.91 -7.13
CA ARG A 67 12.22 -7.89 -6.42
C ARG A 67 10.81 -7.38 -6.17
N PHE A 68 9.83 -8.25 -6.34
CA PHE A 68 8.42 -7.96 -6.14
C PHE A 68 7.70 -9.18 -5.56
N CYS A 69 6.56 -8.99 -4.91
CA CYS A 69 5.67 -10.12 -4.60
C CYS A 69 5.13 -10.73 -5.90
N SER A 70 4.93 -12.05 -5.92
CA SER A 70 4.41 -12.77 -7.10
C SER A 70 3.10 -12.16 -7.63
N ASP A 71 2.12 -11.96 -6.75
CA ASP A 71 0.81 -11.42 -7.12
C ASP A 71 0.90 -9.96 -7.59
N CYS A 72 1.79 -9.18 -6.98
CA CYS A 72 1.99 -7.78 -7.33
C CYS A 72 2.55 -7.63 -8.75
N ILE A 73 3.65 -8.32 -9.08
CA ILE A 73 4.26 -8.19 -10.41
C ILE A 73 3.42 -8.84 -11.51
N VAL A 74 2.73 -9.95 -11.21
CA VAL A 74 1.82 -10.58 -12.16
C VAL A 74 0.63 -9.67 -12.46
N THR A 75 0.07 -9.01 -11.43
CA THR A 75 -1.01 -8.03 -11.62
C THR A 75 -0.54 -6.83 -12.42
N ALA A 76 0.63 -6.27 -12.10
CA ALA A 76 1.21 -5.14 -12.84
C ALA A 76 1.40 -5.46 -14.34
N LEU A 77 1.95 -6.65 -14.65
CA LEU A 77 2.13 -7.09 -16.04
C LEU A 77 0.79 -7.32 -16.75
N ARG A 78 -0.27 -7.70 -16.03
CA ARG A 78 -1.61 -7.91 -16.61
C ARG A 78 -2.27 -6.57 -16.98
N SER A 79 -1.99 -5.49 -16.27
CA SER A 79 -2.52 -4.14 -16.53
C SER A 79 -2.03 -3.51 -17.85
N GLY A 80 -1.21 -4.21 -18.63
CA GLY A 80 -0.82 -3.81 -19.98
C GLY A 80 0.54 -3.14 -20.08
N ASN A 81 1.05 -2.55 -18.99
CA ASN A 81 2.40 -1.99 -18.98
C ASN A 81 3.46 -3.09 -18.84
N LYS A 82 4.24 -3.32 -19.90
CA LYS A 82 5.26 -4.39 -20.00
C LYS A 82 6.64 -3.88 -19.60
N GLU A 83 6.72 -3.24 -18.45
CA GLU A 83 7.92 -2.60 -17.91
C GLU A 83 8.13 -2.97 -16.43
N CYS A 84 9.38 -2.93 -15.97
CA CYS A 84 9.73 -3.09 -14.57
C CYS A 84 9.21 -1.88 -13.76
N PRO A 85 8.39 -2.09 -12.71
CA PRO A 85 7.84 -0.99 -11.92
C PRO A 85 8.89 -0.08 -11.25
N THR A 86 10.11 -0.59 -11.03
CA THR A 86 11.20 0.17 -10.38
C THR A 86 12.03 0.98 -11.37
N CYS A 87 12.47 0.38 -12.48
CA CYS A 87 13.43 1.01 -13.41
C CYS A 87 12.96 1.13 -14.85
N ARG A 88 11.71 0.76 -15.14
CA ARG A 88 11.06 0.82 -16.46
C ARG A 88 11.72 0.02 -17.58
N LYS A 89 12.74 -0.80 -17.29
CA LYS A 89 13.27 -1.77 -18.27
C LYS A 89 12.16 -2.72 -18.75
N LYS A 90 12.18 -3.09 -20.02
CA LYS A 90 11.16 -3.94 -20.66
C LYS A 90 11.03 -5.31 -19.99
N LEU A 91 9.79 -5.69 -19.66
CA LEU A 91 9.40 -7.02 -19.16
C LEU A 91 8.33 -7.62 -20.07
N VAL A 92 8.76 -8.47 -21.02
CA VAL A 92 7.89 -9.02 -22.06
C VAL A 92 6.71 -9.83 -21.48
N SER A 93 6.97 -10.63 -20.44
CA SER A 93 5.95 -11.44 -19.78
C SER A 93 6.46 -11.97 -18.44
N LYS A 94 5.67 -12.83 -17.78
CA LYS A 94 6.11 -13.59 -16.60
C LYS A 94 7.41 -14.40 -16.86
N ARG A 95 7.73 -14.76 -18.10
CA ARG A 95 8.99 -15.44 -18.47
C ARG A 95 10.23 -14.56 -18.27
N SER A 96 10.08 -13.24 -18.20
CA SER A 96 11.15 -12.29 -17.85
C SER A 96 11.47 -12.28 -16.35
N LEU A 97 10.76 -13.07 -15.55
CA LEU A 97 10.91 -13.18 -14.11
C LEU A 97 11.41 -14.59 -13.71
N ARG A 98 11.90 -14.72 -12.49
CA ARG A 98 12.19 -15.99 -11.81
C ARG A 98 11.70 -15.91 -10.35
N PRO A 99 11.19 -17.01 -9.76
CA PRO A 99 11.03 -17.08 -8.31
C PRO A 99 12.41 -17.06 -7.63
N ASP A 100 12.49 -16.45 -6.44
CA ASP A 100 13.70 -16.31 -5.63
C ASP A 100 13.49 -16.92 -4.23
N PRO A 101 13.44 -18.27 -4.11
CA PRO A 101 13.15 -18.94 -2.84
C PRO A 101 14.27 -18.73 -1.80
N ASN A 102 15.50 -18.45 -2.24
CA ASN A 102 16.60 -18.13 -1.34
C ASN A 102 16.35 -16.80 -0.62
N PHE A 103 15.79 -15.81 -1.32
CA PHE A 103 15.42 -14.54 -0.72
C PHE A 103 14.23 -14.67 0.24
N ASP A 104 13.23 -15.49 -0.10
CA ASP A 104 12.12 -15.80 0.81
C ASP A 104 12.62 -16.50 2.09
N ALA A 105 13.57 -17.44 1.96
CA ALA A 105 14.19 -18.11 3.10
C ALA A 105 15.02 -17.14 3.97
N LEU A 106 15.71 -16.18 3.35
CA LEU A 106 16.44 -15.13 4.08
C LEU A 106 15.46 -14.25 4.88
N ILE A 107 14.38 -13.79 4.26
CA ILE A 107 13.33 -13.03 4.94
C ILE A 107 12.79 -13.81 6.14
N SER A 108 12.49 -15.10 5.96
CA SER A 108 11.93 -15.96 7.02
C SER A 108 12.88 -16.15 8.20
N LYS A 109 14.21 -16.17 7.95
CA LYS A 109 15.22 -16.24 9.02
C LYS A 109 15.35 -14.93 9.79
N ILE A 110 15.19 -13.79 9.12
CA ILE A 110 15.28 -12.46 9.75
C ILE A 110 13.98 -12.13 10.49
N TYR A 111 12.83 -12.52 9.92
CA TYR A 111 11.49 -12.27 10.45
C TYR A 111 10.67 -13.58 10.58
N PRO A 112 11.01 -14.45 11.54
CA PRO A 112 10.34 -15.75 11.70
C PRO A 112 8.87 -15.65 12.10
N SER A 113 8.47 -14.61 12.86
CA SER A 113 7.10 -14.40 13.34
C SER A 113 6.32 -13.36 12.53
N ARG A 114 6.57 -13.31 11.21
CA ARG A 114 5.94 -12.35 10.30
C ARG A 114 4.41 -12.34 10.39
N GLU A 115 3.79 -13.52 10.33
CA GLU A 115 2.33 -13.67 10.32
C GLU A 115 1.70 -13.11 11.60
N GLU A 116 2.38 -13.31 12.74
CA GLU A 116 1.93 -12.77 14.03
C GLU A 116 2.02 -11.25 14.08
N TYR A 117 3.08 -10.68 13.50
CA TYR A 117 3.28 -9.23 13.41
C TYR A 117 2.22 -8.58 12.50
N GLU A 118 2.01 -9.13 11.30
CA GLU A 118 0.97 -8.66 10.37
C GLU A 118 -0.43 -8.76 11.01
N ALA A 119 -0.75 -9.90 11.63
CA ALA A 119 -2.03 -10.08 12.33
C ALA A 119 -2.20 -9.10 13.50
N HIS A 120 -1.12 -8.73 14.20
CA HIS A 120 -1.17 -7.70 15.23
C HIS A 120 -1.45 -6.32 14.64
N GLN A 121 -0.78 -5.94 13.55
CA GLN A 121 -1.02 -4.66 12.88
C GLN A 121 -2.45 -4.56 12.35
N ASP A 122 -2.96 -5.62 11.71
CA ASP A 122 -4.33 -5.66 11.20
C ASP A 122 -5.36 -5.50 12.32
N ARG A 123 -5.16 -6.18 13.47
CA ARG A 123 -6.03 -6.01 14.65
C ARG A 123 -6.06 -4.56 15.14
N VAL A 124 -4.90 -3.90 15.21
CA VAL A 124 -4.79 -2.50 15.62
C VAL A 124 -5.46 -1.58 14.60
N LEU A 125 -5.22 -1.80 13.30
CA LEU A 125 -5.80 -1.01 12.21
C LEU A 125 -7.33 -1.14 12.17
N ILE A 126 -7.87 -2.36 12.28
CA ILE A 126 -9.30 -2.62 12.36
C ILE A 126 -9.91 -1.90 13.56
N ARG A 127 -9.26 -1.96 14.72
CA ARG A 127 -9.70 -1.24 15.93
C ARG A 127 -9.72 0.26 15.69
N LEU A 128 -8.67 0.82 15.09
CA LEU A 128 -8.57 2.26 14.81
C LEU A 128 -9.62 2.71 13.77
N SER A 129 -9.83 1.93 12.72
CA SER A 129 -10.82 2.21 11.67
C SER A 129 -12.25 2.23 12.22
N ARG A 130 -12.59 1.29 13.12
CA ARG A 130 -13.88 1.28 13.82
C ARG A 130 -14.10 2.55 14.63
N LEU A 131 -13.07 3.03 15.31
CA LEU A 131 -13.16 4.22 16.15
C LEU A 131 -13.27 5.52 15.32
N HIS A 132 -12.59 5.60 14.17
CA HIS A 132 -12.47 6.85 13.42
C HIS A 132 -13.67 7.21 12.52
N ASN A 133 -14.57 6.28 12.16
CA ASN A 133 -15.69 6.62 11.26
C ASN A 133 -17.08 6.41 11.88
N GLN A 134 -17.19 5.75 13.04
CA GLN A 134 -18.49 5.41 13.60
C GLN A 134 -19.09 6.53 14.43
N GLN A 135 -18.30 7.21 15.28
CA GLN A 135 -18.78 8.30 16.12
C GLN A 135 -19.20 9.53 15.32
N ALA A 136 -18.34 10.02 14.41
CA ALA A 136 -18.63 11.19 13.58
C ALA A 136 -19.80 10.96 12.60
N LEU A 137 -19.91 9.75 12.02
CA LEU A 137 -21.04 9.40 11.17
C LEU A 137 -22.34 9.28 11.98
N SER A 138 -22.30 8.66 13.15
CA SER A 138 -23.48 8.50 14.00
C SER A 138 -24.07 9.83 14.46
N SER A 139 -23.22 10.77 14.90
CA SER A 139 -23.67 12.10 15.33
C SER A 139 -24.20 12.95 14.17
N SER A 140 -23.57 12.86 12.98
CA SER A 140 -24.05 13.56 11.79
C SER A 140 -25.38 13.02 11.28
N ILE A 141 -25.59 11.70 11.31
CA ILE A 141 -26.88 11.08 10.95
C ILE A 141 -27.97 11.49 11.96
N GLU A 142 -27.67 11.44 13.26
CA GLU A 142 -28.63 11.83 14.30
C GLU A 142 -29.05 13.29 14.16
N GLU A 143 -28.10 14.20 13.97
CA GLU A 143 -28.38 15.63 13.78
C GLU A 143 -29.18 15.89 12.49
N GLY A 144 -28.86 15.19 11.40
CA GLY A 144 -29.62 15.27 10.15
C GLY A 144 -31.07 14.81 10.30
N LEU A 145 -31.30 13.71 11.01
CA LEU A 145 -32.65 13.21 11.33
C LEU A 145 -33.41 14.20 12.22
N ARG A 146 -32.72 14.78 13.22
CA ARG A 146 -33.30 15.79 14.13
C ARG A 146 -33.75 17.03 13.38
N MET A 147 -32.92 17.56 12.49
CA MET A 147 -33.28 18.71 11.64
C MET A 147 -34.45 18.39 10.72
N GLN A 148 -34.46 17.23 10.05
CA GLN A 148 -35.59 16.82 9.21
C GLN A 148 -36.90 16.68 9.99
N ALA A 149 -36.85 16.15 11.21
CA ALA A 149 -38.02 16.08 12.09
C ALA A 149 -38.53 17.48 12.44
N MET A 150 -37.65 18.40 12.84
CA MET A 150 -38.01 19.78 13.15
C MET A 150 -38.68 20.49 11.97
N HIS A 151 -38.17 20.31 10.75
CA HIS A 151 -38.78 20.88 9.55
C HIS A 151 -40.16 20.27 9.21
N ARG A 152 -40.37 18.97 9.45
CA ARG A 152 -41.70 18.32 9.26
C ARG A 152 -42.74 18.82 10.25
N PHE A 153 -42.36 19.03 11.51
CA PHE A 153 -43.26 19.57 12.54
C PHE A 153 -43.49 21.08 12.39
N GLY A 154 -42.50 21.84 11.89
CA GLY A 154 -42.63 23.26 11.55
C GLY A 154 -43.58 23.51 10.38
N ALA A 155 -43.43 22.75 9.29
CA ALA A 155 -44.30 22.85 8.12
C ALA A 155 -45.75 22.45 8.41
N SER A 156 -45.97 21.50 9.33
CA SER A 156 -47.33 21.13 9.77
C SER A 156 -48.01 22.23 10.58
N ARG A 157 -47.26 23.08 11.31
CA ARG A 157 -47.82 24.22 12.05
C ARG A 157 -48.19 25.38 11.13
N GLU A 158 -47.41 25.64 10.08
CA GLU A 158 -47.74 26.65 9.06
C GLU A 158 -48.93 26.24 8.17
N ALA A 159 -49.04 24.95 7.82
CA ALA A 159 -50.17 24.45 7.03
C ALA A 159 -51.52 24.55 7.76
N VAL A 160 -51.54 24.45 9.10
CA VAL A 160 -52.78 24.62 9.90
C VAL A 160 -53.13 26.09 10.10
N ALA A 161 -52.15 27.00 10.18
CA ALA A 161 -52.41 28.44 10.27
C ALA A 161 -53.02 29.04 8.98
N GLY A 162 -52.69 28.47 7.81
CA GLY A 162 -53.23 28.91 6.51
C GLY A 162 -54.71 28.59 6.28
N LEU A 163 -55.28 27.59 6.95
CA LEU A 163 -56.69 27.19 6.75
C LEU A 163 -57.70 27.99 7.60
N VAL A 164 -57.26 28.72 8.63
CA VAL A 164 -58.16 29.49 9.51
C VAL A 164 -58.43 30.90 8.96
N GLY A 165 -57.66 31.37 7.97
CA GLY A 165 -57.79 32.71 7.37
C GLY A 165 -58.81 32.85 6.24
N GLN A 166 -59.33 31.76 5.67
CA GLN A 166 -60.16 31.78 4.46
C GLN A 166 -61.68 31.66 4.73
N ILE A 167 -62.17 32.19 5.86
CA ILE A 167 -63.62 32.29 6.13
C ILE A 167 -63.93 33.66 6.73
N ARG A 168 -63.80 34.73 5.94
CA ARG A 168 -64.54 36.00 6.10
C ARG A 168 -64.23 36.94 4.94
N GLY A 169 -65.21 37.17 4.08
CA GLY A 169 -65.19 38.31 3.17
C GLY A 169 -65.61 38.06 1.73
N SER A 170 -66.66 37.27 1.48
CA SER A 170 -67.46 37.42 0.26
C SER A 170 -68.32 38.68 0.39
N HIS A 171 -68.23 39.62 -0.57
CA HIS A 171 -69.25 40.61 -1.00
C HIS A 171 -68.54 41.53 -2.05
N SER A 172 -68.63 41.21 -3.34
CA SER A 172 -69.66 41.64 -4.30
C SER A 172 -69.56 43.12 -4.71
N TRP A 173 -69.00 43.32 -5.90
CA TRP A 173 -69.40 44.24 -6.98
C TRP A 173 -69.86 45.67 -6.62
N TYR A 174 -69.00 46.64 -6.93
CA TYR A 174 -69.23 47.69 -7.94
C TYR A 174 -67.88 48.21 -8.45
#